data_AF-A0A0G0I9G7-F1
#
_entry.id   AF-A0A0G0I9G7-F1
#
_cell.length_a   1.000
_cell.length_b   1.000
_cell.length_c   1.000
_cell.angle_alpha   90.00
_cell.angle_beta   90.00
_cell.angle_gamma   90.00
#
_symmetry.space_group_name_H-M   'P 1'
#
loop_
_entity.id
_entity.type
_entity.pdbx_description
1 polymer ?
#
loop_
_entity_poly.entity_id
_entity_poly.type
_entity_poly.pdbx_seq_one_letter_code
_entity_poly.pdbx_strand_id
1 'polypeptide(L)'
;MKKFSLSSIFVAVFVLMVTNVFAAVGDVVPLDKNATPLPNINSKKVVAGELTFTFNSPDSPWTTDELSKLRNWVVGGYPVMKRIFGNPAETAVINIGKNINIVGGRSAYPEITIGTLAADVVFHEILHSFSGQYGIFAGTYREGMVVAATGEVMKSFPDEVFADRNHSGQQSVMYEQANSESIGMVDGNFQNGFSNLGLRYIQSGYAWSKILLEDPRFLIKFNSRYYADAKANPSLFLDLVYLKNLVKSLKTTVEGMAFDLWYEQQEVFNTNPAQGMQLVYSAGNFAVMFFVRDAAGIETMQKNAIIHWVAYDCWSTSIDSGIAVTDDIGWAQIPVWNLGSSYQGKINLNLNVTIGDQNINRSVSIPSVINGVGVFGTSDVCTGTVDLDPPSGKTQHTQIVNGMFSFPNAMRAGTYTLKNGSKIKKFTKDASNYFTLSP
;
A
#
# COMPACT_ATOMS: atom_id res chain seq x y z
N MET A 1 -11.73 32.86 20.21
CA MET A 1 -11.08 32.48 18.94
C MET A 1 -10.57 31.05 19.06
N LYS A 2 -11.21 30.08 18.40
CA LYS A 2 -10.75 28.68 18.38
C LYS A 2 -9.58 28.58 17.41
N LYS A 3 -8.38 28.28 17.90
CA LYS A 3 -7.21 27.96 17.07
C LYS A 3 -7.44 26.57 16.45
N PHE A 4 -7.74 26.50 15.16
CA PHE A 4 -7.62 25.26 14.41
C PHE A 4 -6.13 25.02 14.13
N SER A 5 -5.60 23.84 14.45
CA SER A 5 -4.22 23.50 14.13
C SER A 5 -4.10 23.05 12.68
N LEU A 6 -3.04 23.50 12.01
CA LEU A 6 -2.70 23.19 10.61
C LEU A 6 -2.59 21.68 10.30
N SER A 7 -2.43 20.83 11.32
CA SER A 7 -2.37 19.37 11.18
C SER A 7 -3.68 18.73 10.70
N SER A 8 -4.84 19.31 11.01
CA SER A 8 -6.14 18.74 10.64
C SER A 8 -6.50 18.94 9.16
N ILE A 9 -5.90 19.95 8.49
CA ILE A 9 -6.14 20.26 7.08
C ILE A 9 -5.35 19.30 6.16
N PHE A 10 -4.16 18.87 6.57
CA PHE A 10 -3.36 17.90 5.80
C PHE A 10 -3.97 16.49 5.77
N VAL A 11 -4.60 16.04 6.86
CA VAL A 11 -5.26 14.72 6.93
C VAL A 11 -6.53 14.68 6.08
N ALA A 12 -7.32 15.76 6.05
CA ALA A 12 -8.51 15.85 5.21
C ALA A 12 -8.18 15.83 3.70
N VAL A 13 -7.09 16.47 3.28
CA VAL A 13 -6.64 16.48 1.87
C VAL A 13 -6.11 15.10 1.45
N PHE A 14 -5.42 14.37 2.34
CA PHE A 14 -4.91 13.03 2.04
C PHE A 14 -6.02 11.97 1.97
N VAL A 15 -7.01 12.03 2.87
CA VAL A 15 -8.20 11.16 2.82
C VAL A 15 -9.05 11.45 1.59
N LEU A 16 -9.16 12.72 1.14
CA LEU A 16 -9.88 13.07 -0.09
C LEU A 16 -9.16 12.62 -1.37
N MET A 17 -7.82 12.62 -1.39
CA MET A 17 -7.07 12.16 -2.56
C MET A 17 -7.19 10.65 -2.73
N VAL A 18 -7.12 9.85 -1.66
CA VAL A 18 -7.14 8.40 -1.80
C VAL A 18 -8.55 7.82 -1.98
N THR A 19 -9.59 8.50 -1.48
CA THR A 19 -10.99 8.07 -1.69
C THR A 19 -11.55 8.49 -3.06
N ASN A 20 -11.10 9.61 -3.65
CA ASN A 20 -11.60 10.06 -4.97
C ASN A 20 -10.81 9.54 -6.18
N VAL A 21 -9.61 8.96 -6.00
CA VAL A 21 -8.85 8.36 -7.12
C VAL A 21 -9.59 7.16 -7.74
N PHE A 22 -10.53 6.54 -7.02
CA PHE A 22 -11.14 5.27 -7.45
C PHE A 22 -12.64 5.31 -7.72
N ALA A 23 -13.32 6.46 -7.57
CA ALA A 23 -14.74 6.59 -7.89
C ALA A 23 -15.05 6.60 -9.42
N ALA A 24 -14.03 6.51 -10.29
CA ALA A 24 -14.17 6.65 -11.75
C ALA A 24 -13.67 5.45 -12.58
N VAL A 25 -13.68 4.24 -12.02
CA VAL A 25 -13.48 2.99 -12.82
C VAL A 25 -14.81 2.26 -12.96
N GLY A 26 -15.81 2.98 -13.46
CA GLY A 26 -17.12 2.44 -13.79
C GLY A 26 -17.54 2.99 -15.15
N ASP A 27 -16.88 2.50 -16.20
CA ASP A 27 -17.46 2.30 -17.52
C ASP A 27 -16.38 1.72 -18.45
N VAL A 28 -16.72 0.58 -19.06
CA VAL A 28 -16.01 0.05 -20.23
C VAL A 28 -16.34 0.99 -21.39
N VAL A 29 -15.50 1.99 -21.62
CA VAL A 29 -15.63 2.87 -22.78
C VAL A 29 -15.36 2.01 -24.03
N PRO A 30 -16.27 1.97 -25.02
CA PRO A 30 -16.01 1.27 -26.28
C PRO A 30 -14.82 1.91 -27.00
N LEU A 31 -13.89 1.07 -27.47
CA LEU A 31 -12.78 1.49 -28.34
C LEU A 31 -13.30 2.36 -29.50
N ASP A 32 -12.81 3.60 -29.59
CA ASP A 32 -13.06 4.44 -30.76
C ASP A 32 -12.32 3.85 -31.97
N LYS A 33 -13.10 3.32 -32.92
CA LYS A 33 -12.60 2.72 -34.16
C LYS A 33 -12.11 3.76 -35.18
N ASN A 34 -12.20 5.06 -34.87
CA ASN A 34 -11.87 6.14 -35.80
C ASN A 34 -10.58 6.91 -35.43
N ALA A 35 -9.77 6.40 -34.49
CA ALA A 35 -8.47 7.01 -34.17
C ALA A 35 -7.58 7.07 -35.43
N THR A 36 -7.18 8.28 -35.79
CA THR A 36 -6.39 8.55 -37.01
C THR A 36 -4.96 8.05 -36.85
N PRO A 37 -4.35 7.39 -37.85
CA PRO A 37 -2.97 6.90 -37.74
C PRO A 37 -1.98 8.05 -37.54
N LEU A 38 -1.14 7.95 -36.52
CA LEU A 38 -0.04 8.91 -36.28
C LEU A 38 1.02 8.80 -37.40
N PRO A 39 1.72 9.92 -37.71
CA PRO A 39 2.70 9.97 -38.78
C PRO A 39 3.89 9.04 -38.51
N ASN A 40 4.33 8.40 -39.59
CA ASN A 40 5.38 7.39 -39.64
C ASN A 40 6.73 7.95 -39.15
N ILE A 41 7.16 7.54 -37.96
CA ILE A 41 8.47 7.89 -37.41
C ILE A 41 9.52 7.00 -38.08
N ASN A 42 10.41 7.63 -38.84
CA ASN A 42 11.48 6.99 -39.61
C ASN A 42 12.27 5.94 -38.80
N SER A 43 12.52 4.83 -39.50
CA SER A 43 13.01 3.51 -39.08
C SER A 43 14.37 3.49 -38.36
N LYS A 44 14.42 3.99 -37.11
CA LYS A 44 15.36 3.43 -36.13
C LYS A 44 14.90 2.03 -35.77
N LYS A 45 15.83 1.07 -35.78
CA LYS A 45 15.62 -0.32 -35.36
C LYS A 45 14.88 -0.31 -34.03
N VAL A 46 13.59 -0.64 -34.06
CA VAL A 46 12.74 -0.69 -32.88
C VAL A 46 13.30 -1.79 -31.99
N VAL A 47 13.90 -1.40 -30.87
CA VAL A 47 14.27 -2.36 -29.83
C VAL A 47 12.94 -2.90 -29.30
N ALA A 48 12.80 -4.23 -29.29
CA ALA A 48 11.60 -4.86 -28.74
C ALA A 48 11.48 -4.49 -27.25
N GLY A 49 10.26 -4.15 -26.81
CA GLY A 49 10.01 -3.72 -25.43
C GLY A 49 10.42 -2.28 -25.17
N GLU A 50 10.01 -1.36 -26.05
CA GLU A 50 10.17 0.08 -25.84
C GLU A 50 8.82 0.80 -25.88
N LEU A 51 8.58 1.69 -24.92
CA LEU A 51 7.46 2.61 -24.95
C LEU A 51 7.96 3.96 -25.46
N THR A 52 7.18 4.54 -26.37
CA THR A 52 7.33 5.93 -26.80
C THR A 52 6.11 6.70 -26.36
N PHE A 53 6.23 8.00 -26.15
CA PHE A 53 5.17 8.77 -25.49
C PHE A 53 4.69 9.94 -26.34
N THR A 54 3.38 10.08 -26.44
CA THR A 54 2.70 11.29 -26.93
C THR A 54 1.93 11.95 -25.79
N PHE A 55 1.52 13.20 -25.99
CA PHE A 55 0.85 14.01 -24.96
C PHE A 55 -0.39 14.70 -25.55
N ASN A 56 -1.12 13.98 -26.40
CA ASN A 56 -2.33 14.50 -27.02
C ASN A 56 -3.46 14.53 -25.99
N SER A 57 -4.07 15.70 -25.84
CA SER A 57 -5.14 15.94 -24.88
C SER A 57 -6.08 17.03 -25.42
N PRO A 58 -6.88 16.73 -26.47
CA PRO A 58 -7.66 17.76 -27.16
C PRO A 58 -8.73 18.38 -26.27
N ASP A 59 -9.37 17.58 -25.42
CA ASP A 59 -10.46 18.02 -24.54
C ASP A 59 -9.99 18.78 -23.31
N SER A 60 -8.70 18.66 -22.97
CA SER A 60 -8.07 19.34 -21.85
C SER A 60 -6.59 19.57 -22.16
N PRO A 61 -6.24 20.57 -22.99
CA PRO A 61 -4.85 20.76 -23.41
C PRO A 61 -3.89 20.96 -22.25
N TRP A 62 -2.72 20.34 -22.35
CA TRP A 62 -1.60 20.62 -21.44
C TRP A 62 -1.14 22.07 -21.61
N THR A 63 -0.92 22.77 -20.51
CA THR A 63 -0.16 24.03 -20.57
C THR A 63 1.30 23.75 -20.91
N THR A 64 2.04 24.75 -21.39
CA THR A 64 3.48 24.61 -21.71
C THR A 64 4.29 24.12 -20.51
N ASP A 65 3.99 24.61 -19.32
CA ASP A 65 4.71 24.25 -18.09
C ASP A 65 4.41 22.82 -17.66
N GLU A 66 3.13 22.41 -17.70
CA GLU A 66 2.73 21.02 -17.41
C GLU A 66 3.40 20.06 -18.40
N LEU A 67 3.37 20.37 -19.70
CA LEU A 67 3.99 19.54 -20.74
C LEU A 67 5.50 19.44 -20.57
N SER A 68 6.17 20.52 -20.17
CA SER A 68 7.59 20.53 -19.83
C SER A 68 7.89 19.59 -18.66
N LYS A 69 7.10 19.66 -17.58
CA LYS A 69 7.21 18.74 -16.43
C LYS A 69 6.99 17.28 -16.82
N LEU A 70 5.89 16.97 -17.53
CA LEU A 70 5.62 15.60 -18.00
C LEU A 70 6.79 15.04 -18.82
N ARG A 71 7.30 15.83 -19.78
CA ARG A 71 8.42 15.39 -20.62
C ARG A 71 9.67 15.11 -19.81
N ASN A 72 9.99 15.98 -18.85
CA ASN A 72 11.16 15.79 -17.98
C ASN A 72 11.01 14.54 -17.12
N TRP A 73 9.83 14.31 -16.53
CA TRP A 73 9.52 13.10 -15.78
C TRP A 73 9.60 11.85 -16.63
N VAL A 74 9.00 11.83 -17.82
CA VAL A 74 9.06 10.67 -18.74
C VAL A 74 10.50 10.37 -19.16
N VAL A 75 11.26 11.39 -19.57
CA VAL A 75 12.64 11.24 -20.02
C VAL A 75 13.56 10.74 -18.90
N GLY A 76 13.43 11.30 -17.70
CA GLY A 76 14.25 10.87 -16.55
C GLY A 76 13.78 9.55 -15.94
N GLY A 77 12.47 9.34 -15.87
CA GLY A 77 11.83 8.27 -15.10
C GLY A 77 11.76 6.96 -15.86
N TYR A 78 11.52 6.99 -17.17
CA TYR A 78 11.37 5.76 -17.96
C TYR A 78 12.60 4.83 -17.90
N PRO A 79 13.86 5.31 -18.00
CA PRO A 79 15.04 4.47 -17.81
C PRO A 79 15.13 3.87 -16.39
N VAL A 80 14.68 4.61 -15.36
CA VAL A 80 14.64 4.15 -13.97
C VAL A 80 13.59 3.05 -13.80
N MET A 81 12.40 3.23 -14.37
CA MET A 81 11.35 2.20 -14.40
C MET A 81 11.85 0.93 -15.06
N LYS A 82 12.53 1.01 -16.23
CA LYS A 82 13.09 -0.19 -16.88
C LYS A 82 14.11 -0.92 -16.01
N ARG A 83 14.91 -0.17 -15.25
CA ARG A 83 15.90 -0.73 -14.32
C ARG A 83 15.26 -1.46 -13.12
N ILE A 84 14.04 -1.09 -12.72
CA ILE A 84 13.33 -1.67 -11.57
C ILE A 84 12.34 -2.74 -12.00
N PHE A 85 11.54 -2.45 -13.02
CA PHE A 85 10.38 -3.24 -13.45
C PHE A 85 10.67 -4.15 -14.65
N GLY A 86 11.79 -3.95 -15.34
CA GLY A 86 12.17 -4.70 -16.54
C GLY A 86 11.71 -4.03 -17.84
N ASN A 87 11.80 -4.76 -18.95
CA ASN A 87 11.31 -4.24 -20.23
C ASN A 87 9.78 -4.38 -20.32
N PRO A 88 9.10 -3.42 -20.98
CA PRO A 88 7.74 -3.59 -21.44
C PRO A 88 7.55 -4.91 -22.22
N ALA A 89 6.37 -5.52 -22.07
CA ALA A 89 5.98 -6.75 -22.75
C ALA A 89 5.98 -6.62 -24.28
N GLU A 90 5.75 -5.39 -24.77
CA GLU A 90 5.71 -5.07 -26.19
C GLU A 90 6.19 -3.64 -26.45
N THR A 91 6.47 -3.33 -27.72
CA THR A 91 6.78 -1.96 -28.13
C THR A 91 5.49 -1.23 -28.47
N ALA A 92 5.28 -0.04 -27.89
CA ALA A 92 4.05 0.73 -28.08
C ALA A 92 4.28 2.24 -28.09
N VAL A 93 3.32 2.96 -28.66
CA VAL A 93 3.16 4.40 -28.48
C VAL A 93 2.09 4.61 -27.43
N ILE A 94 2.46 5.17 -26.29
CA ILE A 94 1.56 5.47 -25.17
C ILE A 94 1.21 6.94 -25.21
N ASN A 95 -0.08 7.25 -25.26
CA ASN A 95 -0.53 8.63 -25.15
C ASN A 95 -0.85 8.98 -23.69
N ILE A 96 -0.31 10.09 -23.20
CA ILE A 96 -0.60 10.62 -21.85
C ILE A 96 -1.49 11.86 -22.01
N GLY A 97 -2.79 11.64 -21.89
CA GLY A 97 -3.84 12.66 -21.93
C GLY A 97 -4.14 13.25 -20.54
N LYS A 98 -4.75 14.43 -20.52
CA LYS A 98 -5.24 15.11 -19.32
C LYS A 98 -6.75 14.95 -19.23
N ASN A 99 -7.27 14.67 -18.05
CA ASN A 99 -8.71 14.72 -17.78
C ASN A 99 -8.95 15.36 -16.41
N ILE A 100 -9.44 16.59 -16.42
CA ILE A 100 -9.66 17.39 -15.21
C ILE A 100 -10.82 16.87 -14.34
N ASN A 101 -11.60 15.90 -14.83
CA ASN A 101 -12.76 15.36 -14.13
C ASN A 101 -12.44 14.12 -13.29
N ILE A 102 -11.19 13.64 -13.30
CA ILE A 102 -10.73 12.55 -12.45
C ILE A 102 -9.68 13.05 -11.46
N VAL A 103 -9.52 12.34 -10.35
CA VAL A 103 -8.42 12.56 -9.40
C VAL A 103 -7.39 11.45 -9.61
N GLY A 104 -6.10 11.78 -9.57
CA GLY A 104 -5.01 10.83 -9.82
C GLY A 104 -4.83 10.52 -11.30
N GLY A 105 -4.77 9.22 -11.65
CA GLY A 105 -4.51 8.73 -12.99
C GLY A 105 -5.29 7.44 -13.30
N ARG A 106 -5.36 7.11 -14.58
CA ARG A 106 -5.93 5.86 -15.08
C ARG A 106 -5.17 5.38 -16.32
N SER A 107 -4.61 4.18 -16.24
CA SER A 107 -4.00 3.49 -17.37
C SER A 107 -5.01 2.54 -18.04
N ALA A 108 -5.25 2.76 -19.33
CA ALA A 108 -6.06 1.93 -20.21
C ALA A 108 -5.28 1.76 -21.52
N TYR A 109 -4.34 0.83 -21.52
CA TYR A 109 -3.38 0.63 -22.63
C TYR A 109 -4.05 0.68 -24.03
N PRO A 110 -3.53 1.49 -24.97
CA PRO A 110 -2.29 2.28 -24.93
C PRO A 110 -2.45 3.72 -24.41
N GLU A 111 -3.57 4.06 -23.78
CA GLU A 111 -3.88 5.41 -23.28
C GLU A 111 -3.66 5.52 -21.77
N ILE A 112 -3.08 6.63 -21.33
CA ILE A 112 -3.01 7.04 -19.94
C ILE A 112 -3.78 8.35 -19.81
N THR A 113 -4.66 8.41 -18.83
CA THR A 113 -5.36 9.65 -18.45
C THR A 113 -4.86 10.15 -17.11
N ILE A 114 -4.47 11.41 -17.02
CA ILE A 114 -4.00 12.04 -15.78
C ILE A 114 -4.94 13.18 -15.40
N GLY A 115 -5.50 13.12 -14.19
CA GLY A 115 -6.28 14.21 -13.59
C GLY A 115 -5.52 15.02 -12.55
N THR A 116 -4.58 14.40 -11.84
CA THR A 116 -3.67 15.08 -10.90
C THR A 116 -2.25 15.00 -11.41
N LEU A 117 -1.66 16.15 -11.75
CA LEU A 117 -0.30 16.19 -12.25
C LEU A 117 0.73 16.08 -11.12
N ALA A 118 1.15 14.86 -10.82
CA ALA A 118 2.21 14.54 -9.88
C ALA A 118 3.12 13.44 -10.44
N ALA A 119 4.41 13.47 -10.10
CA ALA A 119 5.41 12.55 -10.67
C ALA A 119 5.11 11.09 -10.33
N ASP A 120 4.74 10.80 -9.09
CA ASP A 120 4.36 9.46 -8.62
C ASP A 120 3.15 8.91 -9.37
N VAL A 121 2.11 9.74 -9.59
CA VAL A 121 0.94 9.35 -10.39
C VAL A 121 1.33 9.03 -11.83
N VAL A 122 2.12 9.89 -12.49
CA VAL A 122 2.58 9.65 -13.87
C VAL A 122 3.42 8.37 -13.96
N PHE A 123 4.33 8.15 -13.02
CA PHE A 123 5.17 6.95 -12.99
C PHE A 123 4.36 5.68 -12.76
N HIS A 124 3.39 5.73 -11.85
CA HIS A 124 2.47 4.62 -11.57
C HIS A 124 1.70 4.20 -12.83
N GLU A 125 1.10 5.15 -13.55
CA GLU A 125 0.33 4.83 -14.76
C GLU A 125 1.19 4.36 -15.93
N ILE A 126 2.44 4.84 -16.05
CA ILE A 126 3.40 4.35 -17.05
C ILE A 126 3.81 2.91 -16.74
N LEU A 127 4.07 2.58 -15.48
CA LEU A 127 4.43 1.21 -15.06
C LEU A 127 3.30 0.22 -15.37
N HIS A 128 2.03 0.62 -15.23
CA HIS A 128 0.90 -0.18 -15.72
C HIS A 128 0.98 -0.48 -17.22
N SER A 129 1.51 0.44 -18.03
CA SER A 129 1.66 0.22 -19.47
C SER A 129 2.77 -0.79 -19.82
N PHE A 130 3.64 -1.18 -18.88
CA PHE A 130 4.69 -2.16 -19.15
C PHE A 130 4.12 -3.55 -19.44
N SER A 131 2.94 -3.89 -18.92
CA SER A 131 2.31 -5.17 -19.27
C SER A 131 1.71 -5.20 -20.68
N GLY A 132 1.52 -4.05 -21.31
CA GLY A 132 0.75 -3.94 -22.56
C GLY A 132 -0.61 -4.62 -22.42
N GLN A 133 -0.99 -5.40 -23.43
CA GLN A 133 -2.19 -6.24 -23.43
C GLN A 133 -2.20 -7.41 -22.41
N TYR A 134 -1.09 -7.71 -21.73
CA TYR A 134 -0.96 -8.86 -20.82
C TYR A 134 -1.14 -8.48 -19.34
N GLY A 135 -1.85 -7.40 -19.02
CA GLY A 135 -2.02 -6.93 -17.64
C GLY A 135 -2.57 -7.99 -16.68
N ILE A 136 -2.08 -8.01 -15.44
CA ILE A 136 -2.60 -8.85 -14.35
C ILE A 136 -3.89 -8.22 -13.82
N PHE A 137 -4.97 -8.98 -13.63
CA PHE A 137 -6.24 -8.43 -13.14
C PHE A 137 -6.40 -8.54 -11.62
N ALA A 138 -5.64 -9.43 -10.97
CA ALA A 138 -5.57 -9.47 -9.51
C ALA A 138 -4.96 -8.17 -8.98
N GLY A 139 -5.78 -7.31 -8.38
CA GLY A 139 -5.38 -5.98 -7.92
C GLY A 139 -4.20 -6.03 -6.96
N THR A 140 -4.23 -6.94 -5.99
CA THR A 140 -3.14 -7.12 -5.02
C THR A 140 -1.79 -7.39 -5.67
N TYR A 141 -1.75 -8.05 -6.83
CA TYR A 141 -0.53 -8.21 -7.62
C TYR A 141 -0.26 -6.99 -8.49
N ARG A 142 -1.22 -6.60 -9.33
CA ARG A 142 -1.05 -5.53 -10.31
C ARG A 142 -0.73 -4.20 -9.65
N GLU A 143 -1.64 -3.65 -8.87
CA GLU A 143 -1.38 -2.35 -8.23
C GLU A 143 -0.30 -2.49 -7.19
N GLY A 144 -0.29 -3.56 -6.38
CA GLY A 144 0.70 -3.73 -5.32
C GLY A 144 2.14 -3.71 -5.88
N MET A 145 2.43 -4.47 -6.92
CA MET A 145 3.77 -4.45 -7.54
C MET A 145 4.09 -3.11 -8.18
N VAL A 146 3.10 -2.43 -8.77
CA VAL A 146 3.29 -1.10 -9.36
C VAL A 146 3.53 -0.05 -8.27
N VAL A 147 2.82 -0.06 -7.14
CA VAL A 147 3.06 0.80 -5.97
C VAL A 147 4.49 0.61 -5.46
N ALA A 148 4.91 -0.65 -5.28
CA ALA A 148 6.26 -0.97 -4.83
C ALA A 148 7.32 -0.41 -5.80
N ALA A 149 7.12 -0.59 -7.10
CA ALA A 149 8.02 -0.07 -8.13
C ALA A 149 8.02 1.47 -8.19
N THR A 150 6.85 2.12 -8.09
CA THR A 150 6.71 3.57 -8.04
C THR A 150 7.51 4.15 -6.88
N GLY A 151 7.43 3.53 -5.69
CA GLY A 151 8.22 3.92 -4.52
C GLY A 151 9.73 3.89 -4.78
N GLU A 152 10.23 2.86 -5.46
CA GLU A 152 11.64 2.75 -5.85
C GLU A 152 12.04 3.76 -6.94
N VAL A 153 11.17 4.04 -7.92
CA VAL A 153 11.42 5.05 -8.95
C VAL A 153 11.55 6.44 -8.32
N MET A 154 10.65 6.79 -7.39
CA MET A 154 10.60 8.10 -6.72
C MET A 154 11.87 8.42 -5.92
N LYS A 155 12.66 7.41 -5.52
CA LYS A 155 13.98 7.63 -4.89
C LYS A 155 14.96 8.37 -5.81
N SER A 156 14.78 8.28 -7.13
CA SER A 156 15.61 8.99 -8.12
C SER A 156 15.18 10.44 -8.36
N PHE A 157 14.07 10.88 -7.74
CA PHE A 157 13.47 12.22 -7.92
C PHE A 157 13.30 12.89 -6.56
N PRO A 158 14.37 13.30 -5.86
CA PRO A 158 14.31 13.80 -4.49
C PRO A 158 13.51 15.11 -4.35
N ASP A 159 13.46 15.93 -5.40
CA ASP A 159 12.78 17.23 -5.39
C ASP A 159 11.25 17.12 -5.56
N GLU A 160 10.75 15.95 -5.95
CA GLU A 160 9.32 15.69 -6.11
C GLU A 160 8.69 15.32 -4.76
N VAL A 161 7.49 15.84 -4.50
CA VAL A 161 6.74 15.50 -3.29
C VAL A 161 6.12 14.11 -3.46
N PHE A 162 6.44 13.19 -2.56
CA PHE A 162 5.87 11.86 -2.53
C PHE A 162 5.66 11.44 -1.07
N ALA A 163 4.41 11.28 -0.67
CA ALA A 163 4.03 11.10 0.73
C ALA A 163 4.55 9.76 1.32
N ASP A 164 4.67 8.73 0.48
CA ASP A 164 5.15 7.41 0.87
C ASP A 164 6.60 7.15 0.41
N ARG A 165 7.40 8.22 0.31
CA ARG A 165 8.82 8.11 -0.06
C ARG A 165 9.56 7.23 0.95
N ASN A 166 10.25 6.21 0.45
CA ASN A 166 10.83 5.18 1.32
C ASN A 166 9.79 4.61 2.28
N HIS A 167 8.55 4.36 1.84
CA HIS A 167 7.51 3.76 2.66
C HIS A 167 7.29 4.46 4.01
N SER A 168 7.52 5.79 4.05
CA SER A 168 7.41 6.60 5.27
C SER A 168 5.97 6.95 5.62
N GLY A 169 5.02 6.64 4.73
CA GLY A 169 3.61 6.84 4.96
C GLY A 169 3.15 6.00 6.14
N GLN A 170 2.28 6.56 6.97
CA GLN A 170 1.89 5.97 8.25
C GLN A 170 1.27 4.57 8.11
N GLN A 171 0.60 4.28 6.97
CA GLN A 171 0.04 2.97 6.66
C GLN A 171 1.13 1.93 6.35
N SER A 172 2.22 2.34 5.70
CA SER A 172 3.38 1.49 5.43
C SER A 172 4.20 1.26 6.69
N VAL A 173 4.45 2.32 7.47
CA VAL A 173 5.14 2.24 8.77
C VAL A 173 4.43 1.27 9.71
N MET A 174 3.09 1.35 9.78
CA MET A 174 2.25 0.53 10.66
C MET A 174 1.71 -0.75 9.99
N TYR A 175 2.31 -1.17 8.88
CA TYR A 175 1.85 -2.32 8.11
C TYR A 175 1.62 -3.55 8.99
N GLU A 176 2.59 -3.90 9.85
CA GLU A 176 2.54 -5.08 10.71
C GLU A 176 1.34 -5.12 11.65
N GLN A 177 0.83 -3.95 12.07
CA GLN A 177 -0.36 -3.85 12.90
C GLN A 177 -1.64 -3.93 12.08
N ALA A 178 -1.64 -3.27 10.93
CA ALA A 178 -2.83 -3.14 10.09
C ALA A 178 -3.06 -4.39 9.22
N ASN A 179 -2.04 -5.24 9.06
CA ASN A 179 -2.09 -6.54 8.42
C ASN A 179 -2.90 -7.53 9.27
N SER A 180 -4.16 -7.76 8.89
CA SER A 180 -5.12 -8.58 9.63
C SER A 180 -6.13 -9.24 8.69
N GLU A 181 -6.71 -10.37 9.04
CA GLU A 181 -7.61 -11.13 8.16
C GLU A 181 -8.71 -10.28 7.49
N SER A 182 -9.25 -9.29 8.20
CA SER A 182 -10.29 -8.39 7.67
C SER A 182 -9.87 -7.57 6.44
N ILE A 183 -8.57 -7.30 6.24
CA ILE A 183 -8.06 -6.55 5.07
C ILE A 183 -7.95 -7.40 3.80
N GLY A 184 -8.09 -8.72 3.87
CA GLY A 184 -8.13 -9.59 2.70
C GLY A 184 -9.29 -9.26 1.75
N MET A 185 -9.24 -9.80 0.53
CA MET A 185 -10.11 -9.40 -0.57
C MET A 185 -10.55 -10.60 -1.39
N VAL A 186 -11.85 -10.73 -1.67
CA VAL A 186 -12.28 -11.80 -2.60
C VAL A 186 -11.62 -11.59 -3.97
N ASP A 187 -10.98 -12.66 -4.47
CA ASP A 187 -10.24 -12.72 -5.74
C ASP A 187 -9.08 -11.69 -5.89
N GLY A 188 -8.66 -11.06 -4.79
CA GLY A 188 -7.63 -10.01 -4.83
C GLY A 188 -8.08 -8.71 -5.51
N ASN A 189 -9.39 -8.50 -5.69
CA ASN A 189 -9.93 -7.32 -6.36
C ASN A 189 -10.19 -6.17 -5.39
N PHE A 190 -9.48 -5.05 -5.54
CA PHE A 190 -9.65 -3.86 -4.69
C PHE A 190 -11.09 -3.36 -4.59
N GLN A 191 -11.85 -3.43 -5.68
CA GLN A 191 -13.07 -2.66 -5.88
C GLN A 191 -14.32 -3.24 -5.21
N ASN A 192 -14.23 -4.41 -4.58
CA ASN A 192 -15.38 -5.09 -3.98
C ASN A 192 -15.84 -4.42 -2.67
N GLY A 193 -16.56 -3.29 -2.78
CA GLY A 193 -17.39 -2.69 -1.72
C GLY A 193 -16.66 -1.95 -0.58
N PHE A 194 -15.33 -2.00 -0.54
CA PHE A 194 -14.54 -1.36 0.52
C PHE A 194 -14.35 0.13 0.29
N SER A 195 -14.74 0.95 1.26
CA SER A 195 -14.63 2.41 1.14
C SER A 195 -13.20 2.96 1.28
N ASN A 196 -12.26 2.19 1.84
CA ASN A 196 -10.87 2.62 2.03
C ASN A 196 -9.91 1.76 1.20
N LEU A 197 -10.12 1.80 -0.11
CA LEU A 197 -9.23 1.18 -1.10
C LEU A 197 -7.77 1.53 -0.86
N GLY A 198 -7.51 2.76 -0.39
CA GLY A 198 -6.20 3.24 0.02
C GLY A 198 -5.42 2.35 0.96
N LEU A 199 -6.07 1.82 1.99
CA LEU A 199 -5.41 0.95 2.96
C LEU A 199 -4.86 -0.30 2.28
N ARG A 200 -5.70 -1.02 1.53
CA ARG A 200 -5.33 -2.26 0.85
C ARG A 200 -4.33 -2.01 -0.27
N TYR A 201 -4.49 -0.91 -1.00
CA TYR A 201 -3.56 -0.46 -2.03
C TYR A 201 -2.15 -0.25 -1.46
N ILE A 202 -2.00 0.58 -0.42
CA ILE A 202 -0.70 0.85 0.21
C ILE A 202 -0.13 -0.40 0.88
N GLN A 203 -0.95 -1.19 1.58
CA GLN A 203 -0.50 -2.42 2.23
C GLN A 203 -0.02 -3.47 1.21
N SER A 204 -0.72 -3.62 0.08
CA SER A 204 -0.28 -4.53 -0.98
C SER A 204 1.05 -4.06 -1.57
N GLY A 205 1.19 -2.75 -1.80
CA GLY A 205 2.45 -2.13 -2.19
C GLY A 205 3.58 -2.45 -1.25
N TYR A 206 3.37 -2.21 0.04
CA TYR A 206 4.38 -2.45 1.06
C TYR A 206 4.77 -3.93 1.17
N ALA A 207 3.81 -4.85 1.10
CA ALA A 207 4.07 -6.29 1.11
C ALA A 207 5.00 -6.70 -0.06
N TRP A 208 4.77 -6.19 -1.27
CA TRP A 208 5.68 -6.42 -2.41
C TRP A 208 7.03 -5.72 -2.25
N SER A 209 7.05 -4.53 -1.65
CA SER A 209 8.28 -3.81 -1.38
C SER A 209 9.23 -4.59 -0.46
N LYS A 210 8.72 -5.38 0.49
CA LYS A 210 9.56 -6.28 1.30
C LYS A 210 10.40 -7.24 0.45
N ILE A 211 9.81 -7.79 -0.62
CA ILE A 211 10.54 -8.66 -1.56
C ILE A 211 11.58 -7.85 -2.34
N LEU A 212 11.20 -6.68 -2.85
CA LEU A 212 12.12 -5.80 -3.59
C LEU A 212 13.32 -5.35 -2.75
N LEU A 213 13.10 -5.10 -1.47
CA LEU A 213 14.17 -4.69 -0.55
C LEU A 213 15.21 -5.80 -0.32
N GLU A 214 14.81 -7.06 -0.45
CA GLU A 214 15.73 -8.21 -0.39
C GLU A 214 16.31 -8.60 -1.75
N ASP A 215 15.55 -8.41 -2.83
CA ASP A 215 15.97 -8.68 -4.21
C ASP A 215 15.50 -7.54 -5.13
N PRO A 216 16.35 -6.51 -5.34
CA PRO A 216 16.01 -5.37 -6.19
C PRO A 216 15.75 -5.73 -7.67
N ARG A 217 16.06 -6.96 -8.09
CA ARG A 217 15.81 -7.45 -9.44
C ARG A 217 14.55 -8.32 -9.53
N PHE A 218 13.82 -8.50 -8.43
CA PHE A 218 12.66 -9.40 -8.38
C PHE A 218 11.62 -9.05 -9.46
N LEU A 219 11.18 -7.79 -9.54
CA LEU A 219 10.15 -7.39 -10.52
C LEU A 219 10.60 -7.57 -11.97
N ILE A 220 11.89 -7.32 -12.27
CA ILE A 220 12.46 -7.60 -13.60
C ILE A 220 12.29 -9.09 -13.96
N LYS A 221 12.66 -9.99 -13.03
CA LYS A 221 12.57 -11.45 -13.25
C LYS A 221 11.11 -11.88 -13.36
N PHE A 222 10.26 -11.38 -12.48
CA PHE A 222 8.83 -11.68 -12.44
C PHE A 222 8.15 -11.25 -13.73
N ASN A 223 8.22 -9.96 -14.10
CA ASN A 223 7.58 -9.42 -15.29
C ASN A 223 8.11 -10.07 -16.57
N SER A 224 9.42 -10.26 -16.69
CA SER A 224 9.99 -10.93 -17.86
C SER A 224 9.46 -12.35 -18.04
N ARG A 225 9.29 -13.10 -16.95
CA ARG A 225 8.76 -14.46 -17.02
C ARG A 225 7.25 -14.46 -17.26
N TYR A 226 6.52 -13.63 -16.51
CA TYR A 226 5.08 -13.49 -16.62
C TYR A 226 4.68 -13.07 -18.05
N TYR A 227 5.31 -12.07 -18.66
CA TYR A 227 4.97 -11.63 -20.02
C TYR A 227 5.24 -12.70 -21.07
N ALA A 228 6.32 -13.48 -20.92
CA ALA A 228 6.61 -14.59 -21.83
C ALA A 228 5.52 -15.67 -21.75
N ASP A 229 5.12 -16.03 -20.53
CA ASP A 229 4.11 -17.07 -20.28
C ASP A 229 2.70 -16.57 -20.67
N ALA A 230 2.35 -15.32 -20.38
CA ALA A 230 1.07 -14.69 -20.73
C ALA A 230 0.89 -14.51 -22.23
N LYS A 231 1.98 -14.26 -22.97
CA LYS A 231 1.96 -14.26 -24.44
C LYS A 231 1.62 -15.63 -25.02
N ALA A 232 2.08 -16.70 -24.38
CA ALA A 232 1.74 -18.07 -24.77
C ALA A 232 0.35 -18.50 -24.28
N ASN A 233 -0.08 -18.00 -23.12
CA ASN A 233 -1.37 -18.29 -22.53
C ASN A 233 -1.98 -17.02 -21.90
N PRO A 234 -2.81 -16.28 -22.63
CA PRO A 234 -3.42 -15.06 -22.11
C PRO A 234 -4.32 -15.28 -20.90
N SER A 235 -4.83 -16.50 -20.62
CA SER A 235 -5.72 -16.72 -19.46
C SER A 235 -5.04 -16.56 -18.09
N LEU A 236 -3.71 -16.46 -18.04
CA LEU A 236 -2.93 -16.35 -16.80
C LEU A 236 -3.17 -15.06 -16.01
N PHE A 237 -3.79 -14.04 -16.59
CA PHE A 237 -3.97 -12.74 -15.93
C PHE A 237 -4.85 -12.77 -14.66
N LEU A 238 -5.67 -13.82 -14.47
CA LEU A 238 -6.49 -14.07 -13.28
C LEU A 238 -6.05 -15.32 -12.49
N ASP A 239 -5.04 -16.05 -12.95
CA ASP A 239 -4.64 -17.30 -12.30
C ASP A 239 -3.76 -17.03 -11.07
N LEU A 240 -4.40 -16.80 -9.92
CA LEU A 240 -3.75 -16.53 -8.64
C LEU A 240 -2.81 -17.66 -8.19
N VAL A 241 -3.12 -18.91 -8.55
CA VAL A 241 -2.28 -20.06 -8.21
C VAL A 241 -0.98 -20.00 -9.01
N TYR A 242 -1.09 -19.74 -10.31
CA TYR A 242 0.08 -19.51 -11.17
C TYR A 242 0.90 -18.32 -10.69
N LEU A 243 0.27 -17.17 -10.40
CA LEU A 243 0.98 -15.97 -9.95
C LEU A 243 1.75 -16.23 -8.65
N LYS A 244 1.14 -16.86 -7.64
CA LYS A 244 1.81 -17.25 -6.39
C LYS A 244 2.99 -18.19 -6.67
N ASN A 245 2.79 -19.21 -7.50
CA ASN A 245 3.84 -20.18 -7.85
C ASN A 245 5.01 -19.54 -8.61
N LEU A 246 4.73 -18.58 -9.50
CA LEU A 246 5.75 -17.83 -10.20
C LEU A 246 6.61 -17.04 -9.20
N VAL A 247 6.01 -16.30 -8.27
CA VAL A 247 6.75 -15.58 -7.22
C VAL A 247 7.61 -16.55 -6.40
N LYS A 248 7.02 -17.65 -5.92
CA LYS A 248 7.72 -18.70 -5.15
C LYS A 248 8.94 -19.24 -5.89
N SER A 249 8.84 -19.44 -7.21
CA SER A 249 9.94 -19.96 -8.03
C SER A 249 11.11 -18.98 -8.14
N LEU A 250 10.85 -17.68 -8.00
CA LEU A 250 11.86 -16.62 -8.09
C LEU A 250 12.43 -16.22 -6.72
N LYS A 251 11.62 -16.34 -5.68
CA LYS A 251 11.95 -15.95 -4.30
C LYS A 251 11.39 -16.99 -3.33
N THR A 252 12.22 -17.96 -2.97
CA THR A 252 11.82 -19.08 -2.10
C THR A 252 11.73 -18.71 -0.62
N THR A 253 12.39 -17.62 -0.21
CA THR A 253 12.33 -17.10 1.17
C THR A 253 12.22 -15.59 1.20
N VAL A 254 11.41 -15.07 2.13
CA VAL A 254 11.22 -13.63 2.40
C VAL A 254 11.23 -13.43 3.92
N GLU A 255 11.94 -12.42 4.41
CA GLU A 255 12.12 -12.14 5.84
C GLU A 255 12.69 -13.36 6.60
N GLY A 256 13.48 -14.19 5.91
CA GLY A 256 14.04 -15.43 6.46
C GLY A 256 13.03 -16.57 6.67
N MET A 257 11.80 -16.43 6.18
CA MET A 257 10.75 -17.44 6.20
C MET A 257 10.54 -18.06 4.80
N ALA A 258 10.07 -19.31 4.72
CA ALA A 258 9.66 -19.90 3.44
C ALA A 258 8.53 -19.07 2.81
N PHE A 259 8.57 -18.87 1.50
CA PHE A 259 7.66 -17.96 0.81
C PHE A 259 6.17 -18.25 1.06
N ASP A 260 5.75 -19.52 1.06
CA ASP A 260 4.32 -19.83 1.28
C ASP A 260 3.83 -19.37 2.65
N LEU A 261 4.63 -19.61 3.69
CA LEU A 261 4.31 -19.18 5.06
C LEU A 261 4.32 -17.66 5.17
N TRP A 262 5.31 -16.99 4.55
CA TRP A 262 5.36 -15.53 4.52
C TRP A 262 4.15 -14.94 3.81
N TYR A 263 3.78 -15.51 2.65
CA TYR A 263 2.66 -15.06 1.83
C TYR A 263 1.32 -15.22 2.56
N GLU A 264 1.13 -16.36 3.25
CA GLU A 264 -0.05 -16.61 4.10
C GLU A 264 -0.15 -15.62 5.27
N GLN A 265 0.98 -15.11 5.77
CA GLN A 265 0.99 -14.07 6.79
C GLN A 265 0.72 -12.67 6.24
N GLN A 266 0.74 -12.45 4.93
CA GLN A 266 0.38 -11.16 4.35
C GLN A 266 -1.13 -11.17 4.04
N GLU A 267 -1.95 -10.77 5.02
CA GLU A 267 -3.42 -10.84 4.95
C GLU A 267 -4.01 -10.03 3.80
N VAL A 268 -3.28 -9.03 3.30
CA VAL A 268 -3.67 -8.28 2.09
C VAL A 268 -3.71 -9.18 0.84
N PHE A 269 -3.01 -10.32 0.85
CA PHE A 269 -3.03 -11.32 -0.22
C PHE A 269 -4.04 -12.45 0.02
N ASN A 270 -4.79 -12.43 1.11
CA ASN A 270 -5.83 -13.42 1.38
C ASN A 270 -7.00 -13.22 0.40
N THR A 271 -7.11 -14.12 -0.58
CA THR A 271 -8.13 -14.04 -1.63
C THR A 271 -9.47 -14.67 -1.26
N ASN A 272 -9.57 -15.24 -0.07
CA ASN A 272 -10.79 -15.83 0.48
C ASN A 272 -10.96 -15.41 1.95
N PRO A 273 -11.11 -14.10 2.21
CA PRO A 273 -11.18 -13.59 3.57
C PRO A 273 -12.51 -13.97 4.25
N ALA A 274 -12.54 -13.95 5.59
CA ALA A 274 -13.70 -14.37 6.37
C ALA A 274 -14.99 -13.59 6.03
N GLN A 275 -16.14 -14.26 6.04
CA GLN A 275 -17.45 -13.61 5.85
C GLN A 275 -17.97 -13.00 7.16
N GLY A 276 -19.05 -12.22 7.08
CA GLY A 276 -19.74 -11.64 8.24
C GLY A 276 -19.21 -10.26 8.63
N MET A 277 -19.43 -9.87 9.88
CA MET A 277 -18.99 -8.59 10.44
C MET A 277 -17.46 -8.50 10.46
N GLN A 278 -16.92 -7.34 10.07
CA GLN A 278 -15.48 -7.07 10.00
C GLN A 278 -15.17 -5.71 10.61
N LEU A 279 -14.19 -5.68 11.52
CA LEU A 279 -13.62 -4.44 12.05
C LEU A 279 -12.19 -4.30 11.56
N VAL A 280 -11.82 -3.18 10.96
CA VAL A 280 -10.44 -2.88 10.53
C VAL A 280 -9.96 -1.62 11.23
N TYR A 281 -8.85 -1.72 11.96
CA TYR A 281 -8.23 -0.55 12.57
C TYR A 281 -7.22 0.08 11.59
N SER A 282 -7.40 1.38 11.32
CA SER A 282 -6.51 2.20 10.50
C SER A 282 -5.57 2.96 11.42
N ALA A 283 -4.38 2.40 11.63
CA ALA A 283 -3.33 2.92 12.50
C ALA A 283 -2.98 4.38 12.20
N GLY A 284 -2.87 4.71 10.90
CA GLY A 284 -2.48 6.05 10.48
C GLY A 284 -3.47 7.13 10.92
N ASN A 285 -4.75 6.78 10.98
CA ASN A 285 -5.81 7.73 11.19
C ASN A 285 -6.48 7.58 12.57
N PHE A 286 -6.04 6.64 13.42
CA PHE A 286 -6.71 6.30 14.68
C PHE A 286 -8.21 6.08 14.51
N ALA A 287 -8.57 5.35 13.45
CA ALA A 287 -9.95 5.12 13.08
C ALA A 287 -10.23 3.63 12.93
N VAL A 288 -11.49 3.29 13.03
CA VAL A 288 -12.01 1.95 12.81
C VAL A 288 -12.97 2.01 11.63
N MET A 289 -12.85 1.02 10.77
CA MET A 289 -13.82 0.77 9.72
C MET A 289 -14.63 -0.45 10.08
N PHE A 290 -15.92 -0.38 9.84
CA PHE A 290 -16.84 -1.47 10.10
C PHE A 290 -17.71 -1.74 8.88
N PHE A 291 -17.69 -3.00 8.45
CA PHE A 291 -18.46 -3.47 7.30
C PHE A 291 -18.91 -4.91 7.52
N VAL A 292 -19.86 -5.35 6.71
CA VAL A 292 -20.28 -6.76 6.63
C VAL A 292 -19.89 -7.28 5.25
N ARG A 293 -19.25 -8.45 5.21
CA ARG A 293 -18.94 -9.17 3.97
C ARG A 293 -19.93 -10.32 3.81
N ASP A 294 -20.67 -10.34 2.70
CA ASP A 294 -21.62 -11.41 2.43
C ASP A 294 -20.95 -12.68 1.85
N ALA A 295 -21.76 -13.69 1.52
CA ALA A 295 -21.26 -14.96 0.98
C ALA A 295 -20.65 -14.84 -0.43
N ALA A 296 -21.00 -13.80 -1.17
CA ALA A 296 -20.43 -13.49 -2.48
C ALA A 296 -19.17 -12.61 -2.39
N GLY A 297 -18.77 -12.21 -1.18
CA GLY A 297 -17.63 -11.32 -0.97
C GLY A 297 -17.95 -9.85 -1.11
N ILE A 298 -19.22 -9.46 -1.26
CA ILE A 298 -19.62 -8.07 -1.36
C ILE A 298 -19.54 -7.44 0.02
N GLU A 299 -18.77 -6.36 0.12
CA GLU A 299 -18.59 -5.61 1.36
C GLU A 299 -19.59 -4.46 1.42
N THR A 300 -20.36 -4.40 2.50
CA THR A 300 -21.31 -3.31 2.78
C THR A 300 -20.87 -2.57 4.03
N MET A 301 -20.43 -1.31 3.85
CA MET A 301 -20.07 -0.44 4.96
C MET A 301 -21.29 -0.20 5.86
N GLN A 302 -21.10 -0.30 7.17
CA GLN A 302 -22.19 -0.19 8.13
C GLN A 302 -22.23 1.22 8.71
N LYS A 303 -23.22 2.02 8.31
CA LYS A 303 -23.48 3.37 8.82
C LYS A 303 -24.19 3.33 10.18
N ASN A 304 -23.93 4.33 11.03
CA ASN A 304 -24.55 4.52 12.35
C ASN A 304 -24.35 3.35 13.33
N ALA A 305 -23.36 2.49 13.07
CA ALA A 305 -23.02 1.41 13.98
C ALA A 305 -22.30 1.98 15.19
N ILE A 306 -22.67 1.48 16.37
CA ILE A 306 -22.08 1.89 17.65
C ILE A 306 -20.89 0.97 17.94
N ILE A 307 -19.70 1.57 17.97
CA ILE A 307 -18.46 0.92 18.37
C ILE A 307 -18.17 1.29 19.82
N HIS A 308 -18.31 0.32 20.71
CA HIS A 308 -17.80 0.43 22.07
C HIS A 308 -16.31 0.16 22.04
N TRP A 309 -15.53 1.00 22.70
CA TRP A 309 -14.09 0.81 22.78
C TRP A 309 -13.58 1.01 24.21
N VAL A 310 -12.56 0.22 24.57
CA VAL A 310 -11.84 0.34 25.83
C VAL A 310 -10.35 0.26 25.52
N ALA A 311 -9.59 1.24 26.00
CA ALA A 311 -8.15 1.30 25.88
C ALA A 311 -7.51 0.86 27.19
N TYR A 312 -6.63 -0.13 27.13
CA TYR A 312 -5.86 -0.61 28.27
C TYR A 312 -4.39 -0.29 28.11
N ASP A 313 -3.69 -0.06 29.21
CA ASP A 313 -2.23 0.00 29.22
C ASP A 313 -1.61 -1.41 29.04
N CYS A 314 -0.29 -1.49 29.11
CA CYS A 314 0.40 -2.78 28.99
C CYS A 314 0.11 -3.72 30.17
N TRP A 315 -0.32 -3.20 31.33
CA TRP A 315 -0.68 -3.97 32.54
C TRP A 315 -2.15 -4.39 32.56
N SER A 316 -2.88 -4.15 31.46
CA SER A 316 -4.33 -4.37 31.36
C SER A 316 -5.15 -3.48 32.29
N THR A 317 -4.61 -2.34 32.73
CA THR A 317 -5.38 -1.30 33.42
C THR A 317 -6.14 -0.49 32.39
N SER A 318 -7.45 -0.33 32.56
CA SER A 318 -8.23 0.55 31.71
C SER A 318 -7.76 1.99 31.87
N ILE A 319 -7.34 2.61 30.77
CA ILE A 319 -6.92 4.02 30.73
C ILE A 319 -8.10 4.90 30.32
N ASP A 320 -8.93 4.42 29.39
CA ASP A 320 -10.06 5.17 28.85
C ASP A 320 -11.06 4.23 28.16
N SER A 321 -12.28 4.71 27.94
CA SER A 321 -13.32 3.99 27.22
C SER A 321 -14.33 4.96 26.63
N GLY A 322 -15.00 4.53 25.57
CA GLY A 322 -16.05 5.35 25.00
C GLY A 322 -16.85 4.65 23.92
N ILE A 323 -17.57 5.48 23.18
CA ILE A 323 -18.38 5.08 22.05
C ILE A 323 -17.93 5.92 20.85
N ALA A 324 -17.80 5.27 19.71
CA ALA A 324 -17.71 5.91 18.41
C ALA A 324 -18.87 5.44 17.53
N VAL A 325 -19.33 6.29 16.63
CA VAL A 325 -20.42 5.97 15.70
C VAL A 325 -19.87 6.05 14.29
N THR A 326 -20.14 5.04 13.48
CA THR A 326 -19.69 5.03 12.09
C THR A 326 -20.50 5.98 11.21
N ASP A 327 -19.81 6.64 10.28
CA ASP A 327 -20.42 7.48 9.26
C ASP A 327 -20.94 6.67 8.05
N ASP A 328 -21.30 7.37 6.98
CA ASP A 328 -21.88 6.80 5.74
C ASP A 328 -20.96 5.81 5.02
N ILE A 329 -19.66 5.88 5.26
CA ILE A 329 -18.68 4.97 4.69
C ILE A 329 -18.18 3.95 5.72
N GLY A 330 -18.91 3.77 6.83
CA GLY A 330 -18.60 2.83 7.90
C GLY A 330 -17.36 3.21 8.70
N TRP A 331 -16.96 4.48 8.68
CA TRP A 331 -15.77 4.98 9.34
C TRP A 331 -16.12 5.60 10.70
N ALA A 332 -15.38 5.23 11.75
CA ALA A 332 -15.51 5.78 13.09
C ALA A 332 -14.15 6.19 13.63
N GLN A 333 -14.02 7.46 14.00
CA GLN A 333 -12.80 7.98 14.62
C GLN A 333 -12.76 7.57 16.10
N ILE A 334 -11.66 6.99 16.58
CA ILE A 334 -11.48 6.66 18.00
C ILE A 334 -10.56 7.71 18.63
N PRO A 335 -11.03 8.51 19.61
CA PRO A 335 -10.30 9.65 20.18
C PRO A 335 -9.16 9.26 21.13
N VAL A 336 -8.35 8.25 20.78
CA VAL A 336 -7.23 7.79 21.61
C VAL A 336 -6.11 8.84 21.75
N TRP A 337 -6.11 9.92 20.98
CA TRP A 337 -5.17 11.05 21.20
C TRP A 337 -5.51 11.87 22.45
N ASN A 338 -6.71 11.71 23.02
CA ASN A 338 -7.10 12.32 24.29
C ASN A 338 -6.70 11.46 25.50
N LEU A 339 -6.19 10.24 25.29
CA LEU A 339 -5.44 9.51 26.31
C LEU A 339 -4.30 10.44 26.69
N GLY A 340 -4.43 11.11 27.84
CA GLY A 340 -3.72 12.35 28.15
C GLY A 340 -2.28 12.33 27.66
N SER A 341 -1.79 13.45 27.13
CA SER A 341 -0.44 13.62 26.55
C SER A 341 0.73 13.07 27.39
N SER A 342 0.47 12.60 28.60
CA SER A 342 1.35 11.91 29.52
C SER A 342 1.54 10.39 29.26
N TYR A 343 0.59 9.64 28.68
CA TYR A 343 0.79 8.19 28.54
C TYR A 343 1.70 7.84 27.34
N GLN A 344 2.88 7.32 27.64
CA GLN A 344 3.87 6.83 26.67
C GLN A 344 4.02 5.32 26.85
N GLY A 345 3.44 4.53 25.95
CA GLY A 345 3.46 3.07 26.07
C GLY A 345 2.52 2.37 25.09
N LYS A 346 2.49 1.04 25.19
CA LYS A 346 1.57 0.18 24.46
C LYS A 346 0.16 0.46 24.96
N ILE A 347 -0.76 0.62 24.03
CA ILE A 347 -2.20 0.65 24.25
C ILE A 347 -2.78 -0.62 23.63
N ASN A 348 -3.54 -1.37 24.40
CA ASN A 348 -4.40 -2.43 23.89
C ASN A 348 -5.79 -1.86 23.71
N LEU A 349 -6.20 -1.65 22.47
CA LEU A 349 -7.52 -1.14 22.13
C LEU A 349 -8.45 -2.32 21.86
N ASN A 350 -9.44 -2.51 22.73
CA ASN A 350 -10.52 -3.48 22.53
C ASN A 350 -11.71 -2.75 21.92
N LEU A 351 -12.16 -3.24 20.77
CA LEU A 351 -13.28 -2.73 19.99
C LEU A 351 -14.39 -3.77 20.03
N ASN A 352 -15.61 -3.33 20.28
CA ASN A 352 -16.81 -4.15 20.28
C ASN A 352 -17.91 -3.50 19.46
N VAL A 353 -18.54 -4.29 18.58
CA VAL A 353 -19.77 -3.90 17.88
C VAL A 353 -20.80 -5.00 18.03
N THR A 354 -22.05 -4.61 18.25
CA THR A 354 -23.20 -5.53 18.31
C THR A 354 -24.26 -5.07 17.31
N ILE A 355 -24.71 -5.98 16.43
CA ILE A 355 -25.86 -5.80 15.54
C ILE A 355 -26.83 -6.97 15.76
N GLY A 356 -28.04 -6.68 16.25
CA GLY A 356 -28.99 -7.72 16.62
C GLY A 356 -28.36 -8.67 17.65
N ASP A 357 -28.36 -9.97 17.34
CA ASP A 357 -27.78 -11.01 18.20
C ASP A 357 -26.30 -11.30 17.90
N GLN A 358 -25.71 -10.64 16.89
CA GLN A 358 -24.33 -10.85 16.52
C GLN A 358 -23.43 -9.83 17.21
N ASN A 359 -22.28 -10.31 17.70
CA ASN A 359 -21.27 -9.49 18.35
C ASN A 359 -19.89 -9.79 17.72
N ILE A 360 -19.15 -8.74 17.37
CA ILE A 360 -17.74 -8.85 16.99
C ILE A 360 -16.87 -8.08 17.98
N ASN A 361 -15.79 -8.73 18.41
CA ASN A 361 -14.74 -8.14 19.22
C ASN A 361 -13.45 -8.12 18.42
N ARG A 362 -12.69 -7.03 18.52
CA ARG A 362 -11.34 -6.93 17.96
C ARG A 362 -10.42 -6.23 18.94
N SER A 363 -9.29 -6.86 19.22
CA SER A 363 -8.21 -6.25 20.01
C SER A 363 -7.05 -5.88 19.11
N VAL A 364 -6.53 -4.67 19.24
CA VAL A 364 -5.33 -4.21 18.52
C VAL A 364 -4.35 -3.58 19.50
N SER A 365 -3.06 -3.93 19.38
CA SER A 365 -2.00 -3.32 20.18
C SER A 365 -1.34 -2.20 19.38
N ILE A 366 -1.42 -0.97 19.89
CA ILE A 366 -0.89 0.23 19.24
C ILE A 366 0.13 0.94 20.14
N PRO A 367 1.15 1.61 19.57
CA PRO A 367 1.96 2.53 20.36
C PRO A 367 1.16 3.81 20.62
N SER A 368 1.26 4.39 21.82
CA SER A 368 0.61 5.68 22.12
C SER A 368 1.23 6.87 21.38
N VAL A 369 2.45 6.70 20.85
CA VAL A 369 3.14 7.69 20.02
C VAL A 369 3.41 7.09 18.65
N ILE A 370 2.84 7.69 17.60
CA ILE A 370 3.05 7.25 16.21
C ILE A 370 4.32 7.85 15.57
N ASN A 371 4.94 8.84 16.21
CA ASN A 371 6.17 9.47 15.70
C ASN A 371 7.45 8.72 16.11
N GLY A 372 7.40 7.39 16.17
CA GLY A 372 8.58 6.58 16.42
C GLY A 372 9.64 6.84 15.35
N VAL A 373 10.89 7.06 15.78
CA VAL A 373 12.04 7.18 14.88
C VAL A 373 12.74 5.82 14.78
N GLY A 374 13.24 5.46 13.61
CA GLY A 374 13.97 4.21 13.40
C GLY A 374 13.06 2.99 13.44
N VAL A 375 13.51 1.94 14.12
CA VAL A 375 12.68 0.76 14.39
C VAL A 375 12.02 0.94 15.75
N PHE A 376 10.70 0.80 15.83
CA PHE A 376 9.97 0.86 17.09
C PHE A 376 8.85 -0.18 17.11
N GLY A 377 8.28 -0.44 18.29
CA GLY A 377 7.31 -1.52 18.39
C GLY A 377 6.63 -1.63 19.74
N THR A 378 5.71 -2.58 19.81
CA THR A 378 5.06 -3.02 21.05
C THR A 378 5.61 -4.38 21.50
N SER A 379 5.46 -4.68 22.78
CA SER A 379 5.87 -5.94 23.41
C SER A 379 4.74 -6.54 24.23
N ASP A 380 4.75 -7.87 24.40
CA ASP A 380 3.79 -8.57 25.26
C ASP A 380 4.08 -8.39 26.74
N VAL A 381 5.32 -7.99 27.08
CA VAL A 381 5.73 -7.65 28.44
C VAL A 381 5.81 -6.13 28.60
N CYS A 382 5.43 -5.63 29.78
CA CYS A 382 5.51 -4.20 30.08
C CYS A 382 6.93 -3.66 30.25
N THR A 383 7.84 -4.51 30.75
CA THR A 383 9.24 -4.17 31.01
C THR A 383 10.13 -5.33 30.59
N GLY A 384 11.38 -5.04 30.26
CA GLY A 384 12.34 -6.03 29.79
C GLY A 384 13.34 -5.42 28.82
N THR A 385 14.01 -6.26 28.05
CA THR A 385 14.97 -5.84 27.03
C THR A 385 14.62 -6.45 25.69
N VAL A 386 14.94 -5.72 24.63
CA VAL A 386 14.83 -6.23 23.26
C VAL A 386 16.11 -5.93 22.51
N ASP A 387 16.54 -6.91 21.72
CA ASP A 387 17.74 -6.83 20.90
C ASP A 387 17.34 -6.69 19.44
N LEU A 388 18.07 -5.85 18.70
CA LEU A 388 17.91 -5.67 17.27
C LEU A 388 19.25 -5.93 16.58
N ASP A 389 19.29 -6.95 15.73
CA ASP A 389 20.41 -7.21 14.82
C ASP A 389 20.15 -6.48 13.50
N PRO A 390 20.82 -5.34 13.22
CA PRO A 390 20.69 -4.65 11.94
C PRO A 390 21.46 -5.35 10.81
N PRO A 391 21.15 -5.04 9.54
CA PRO A 391 21.92 -5.51 8.39
C PRO A 391 23.43 -5.17 8.48
N SER A 392 23.76 -4.06 9.15
CA SER A 392 25.13 -3.55 9.26
C SER A 392 25.98 -4.21 10.35
N GLY A 393 25.47 -5.25 11.03
CA GLY A 393 26.23 -6.00 12.03
C GLY A 393 25.77 -5.74 13.46
N LYS A 394 26.58 -5.03 14.25
CA LYS A 394 26.53 -5.01 15.73
C LYS A 394 25.09 -4.91 16.29
N THR A 395 24.71 -5.91 17.09
CA THR A 395 23.47 -5.96 17.86
C THR A 395 23.29 -4.69 18.67
N GLN A 396 22.09 -4.12 18.59
CA GLN A 396 21.64 -3.00 19.39
C GLN A 396 20.73 -3.52 20.49
N HIS A 397 20.75 -2.87 21.66
CA HIS A 397 19.95 -3.25 22.80
C HIS A 397 19.13 -2.03 23.24
N THR A 398 17.88 -2.23 23.61
CA THR A 398 17.06 -1.18 24.22
C THR A 398 16.14 -1.76 25.29
N GLN A 399 15.64 -0.90 26.16
CA GLN A 399 14.69 -1.28 27.20
C GLN A 399 13.27 -1.27 26.65
N ILE A 400 12.46 -2.20 27.11
CA ILE A 400 11.01 -2.16 26.97
C ILE A 400 10.48 -1.31 28.13
N VAL A 401 9.75 -0.24 27.81
CA VAL A 401 9.12 0.65 28.79
C VAL A 401 7.65 0.75 28.45
N ASN A 402 6.79 0.42 29.42
CA ASN A 402 5.32 0.39 29.27
C ASN A 402 4.87 -0.43 28.05
N GLY A 403 5.57 -1.54 27.76
CA GLY A 403 5.28 -2.40 26.62
C GLY A 403 5.68 -1.83 25.25
N MET A 404 6.51 -0.79 25.20
CA MET A 404 7.08 -0.24 23.96
C MET A 404 8.60 -0.26 23.95
N PHE A 405 9.18 -0.23 22.76
CA PHE A 405 10.62 -0.06 22.55
C PHE A 405 10.90 0.78 21.31
N SER A 406 12.11 1.33 21.20
CA SER A 406 12.57 2.05 20.03
C SER A 406 14.10 1.97 19.87
N PHE A 407 14.52 1.93 18.60
CA PHE A 407 15.89 1.97 18.09
C PHE A 407 15.99 3.13 17.10
N PRO A 408 16.09 4.38 17.57
CA PRO A 408 16.04 5.58 16.72
C PRO A 408 17.16 5.65 15.67
N ASN A 409 18.29 4.98 15.93
CA ASN A 409 19.44 4.95 15.02
C ASN A 409 19.34 3.87 13.93
N ALA A 410 18.29 3.04 13.94
CA ALA A 410 18.09 1.95 12.99
C ALA A 410 17.41 2.41 11.69
N MET A 411 17.86 3.51 11.09
CA MET A 411 17.30 4.11 9.87
C MET A 411 17.88 3.53 8.57
N ARG A 412 18.46 2.33 8.60
CA ARG A 412 19.10 1.71 7.42
C ARG A 412 18.13 0.75 6.74
N ALA A 413 18.25 0.62 5.43
CA ALA A 413 17.50 -0.39 4.68
C ALA A 413 18.12 -1.79 4.87
N GLY A 414 17.28 -2.81 4.92
CA GLY A 414 17.66 -4.22 4.90
C GLY A 414 16.83 -5.09 5.84
N THR A 415 17.28 -6.33 6.04
CA THR A 415 16.66 -7.31 6.93
C THR A 415 17.21 -7.22 8.35
N TYR A 416 16.31 -7.13 9.31
CA TYR A 416 16.57 -7.02 10.73
C TYR A 416 16.12 -8.29 11.45
N THR A 417 16.74 -8.59 12.59
CA THR A 417 16.23 -9.61 13.52
C THR A 417 15.97 -8.96 14.89
N LEU A 418 14.73 -8.99 15.34
CA LEU A 418 14.31 -8.57 16.66
C LEU A 418 14.22 -9.78 17.59
N LYS A 419 14.77 -9.67 18.80
CA LYS A 419 14.76 -10.75 19.80
C LYS A 419 14.25 -10.26 21.15
N ASN A 420 13.31 -10.99 21.73
CA ASN A 420 12.85 -10.81 23.11
C ASN A 420 12.83 -12.18 23.80
N GLY A 421 13.88 -12.49 24.57
CA GLY A 421 14.08 -13.83 25.13
C GLY A 421 14.21 -14.88 24.01
N SER A 422 13.34 -15.89 24.02
CA SER A 422 13.31 -16.95 22.99
C SER A 422 12.52 -16.56 21.74
N LYS A 423 11.79 -15.44 21.75
CA LYS A 423 10.99 -15.01 20.61
C LYS A 423 11.88 -14.23 19.63
N ILE A 424 11.76 -14.57 18.34
CA ILE A 424 12.60 -14.02 17.27
C ILE A 424 11.70 -13.67 16.10
N LYS A 425 11.73 -12.40 15.70
CA LYS A 425 11.08 -11.91 14.48
C LYS A 425 12.10 -11.34 13.52
N LYS A 426 12.06 -11.80 12.29
CA LYS A 426 12.81 -11.21 11.17
C LYS A 426 11.86 -10.36 10.35
N PHE A 427 12.36 -9.21 9.90
CA PHE A 427 11.57 -8.31 9.07
C PHE A 427 12.49 -7.50 8.15
N THR A 428 11.97 -7.03 7.03
CA THR A 428 12.69 -6.19 6.09
C THR A 428 12.06 -4.80 6.05
N LYS A 429 12.91 -3.78 6.06
CA LYS A 429 12.51 -2.37 5.98
C LYS A 429 13.44 -1.62 5.03
N ASP A 430 13.03 -0.43 4.61
CA ASP A 430 13.91 0.50 3.94
C ASP A 430 14.51 1.53 4.92
N ALA A 431 14.94 2.69 4.44
CA ALA A 431 15.58 3.70 5.28
C ALA A 431 14.63 4.55 6.15
N SER A 432 13.30 4.34 6.09
CA SER A 432 12.34 5.13 6.86
C SER A 432 12.09 4.61 8.28
N ASN A 433 11.08 5.15 8.95
CA ASN A 433 10.62 4.63 10.23
C ASN A 433 9.87 3.30 10.02
N TYR A 434 9.90 2.41 11.00
CA TYR A 434 9.29 1.09 10.87
C TYR A 434 8.71 0.62 12.20
N PHE A 435 7.45 0.18 12.18
CA PHE A 435 6.79 -0.41 13.33
C PHE A 435 6.76 -1.94 13.24
N THR A 436 7.05 -2.60 14.35
CA THR A 436 6.88 -4.05 14.50
C THR A 436 6.10 -4.37 15.78
N LEU A 437 5.21 -5.35 15.70
CA LEU A 437 4.63 -5.99 16.88
C LEU A 437 5.69 -6.83 17.62
N SER A 438 5.34 -7.28 18.84
CA SER A 438 6.16 -8.17 19.66
C SER A 438 6.80 -9.29 18.81
N PRO A 439 8.09 -9.59 18.99
CA PRO A 439 8.76 -10.66 18.26
C PRO A 439 8.27 -12.05 18.68
#